data_AF-A0AAJ1RAS3-F1
#
_entry.id   AF-A0AAJ1RAS3-F1
#
_cell.length_a   1.000
_cell.length_b   1.000
_cell.length_c   1.000
_cell.angle_alpha   90.00
_cell.angle_beta   90.00
_cell.angle_gamma   90.00
#
_symmetry.space_group_name_H-M   'P 1'
#
loop_
_entity.id
_entity.type
_entity.pdbx_description
1 polymer ?
#
loop_
_entity_poly.entity_id
_entity_poly.type
_entity_poly.pdbx_seq_one_letter_code
_entity_poly.pdbx_strand_id
1 'polypeptide(L)' 'TTGEHKTDSYISLNTFGQVPAFEDGDLKLFESRAITRYRSQQYADKGTSLEFSDTKKQAVANLWIEVEAHHFDPNA' A
#
# COMPACT_ATOMS: atom_id res chain seq x y z
N THR A 1 0.25 17.75 -10.75
CA THR A 1 0.49 18.10 -12.18
C THR A 1 1.27 16.98 -12.88
N THR A 2 1.28 16.93 -14.21
CA THR A 2 2.08 15.93 -14.95
C THR A 2 3.56 16.07 -14.58
N GLY A 3 4.21 14.96 -14.19
CA GLY A 3 5.63 14.92 -13.83
C GLY A 3 5.97 15.36 -12.39
N GLU A 4 5.00 15.72 -11.56
CA GLU A 4 5.26 16.13 -10.16
C GLU A 4 5.95 15.03 -9.33
N HIS A 5 5.62 13.78 -9.62
CA HIS A 5 6.24 12.60 -9.00
C HIS A 5 7.73 12.39 -9.37
N LYS A 6 8.28 13.22 -10.27
CA LYS A 6 9.71 13.24 -10.63
C LYS A 6 10.48 14.41 -10.02
N THR A 7 9.81 15.26 -9.24
CA THR A 7 10.47 16.36 -8.51
C THR A 7 11.29 15.83 -7.33
N ASP A 8 12.35 16.53 -6.94
CA ASP A 8 13.17 16.16 -5.78
C ASP A 8 12.36 16.03 -4.49
N SER A 9 11.36 16.90 -4.31
CA SER A 9 10.43 16.84 -3.18
C SER A 9 9.67 15.52 -3.13
N TYR A 10 9.19 15.01 -4.27
CA TYR A 10 8.46 13.75 -4.31
C TYR A 10 9.40 12.54 -4.26
N ILE A 11 10.57 12.61 -4.88
CA ILE A 11 11.59 11.55 -4.84
C ILE A 11 12.06 11.31 -3.39
N SER A 12 12.05 12.35 -2.54
CA SER A 12 12.30 12.19 -1.11
C SER A 12 11.26 11.34 -0.37
N LEU A 13 10.06 11.16 -0.95
CA LEU A 13 8.97 10.32 -0.43
C LEU A 13 9.00 8.92 -1.03
N ASN A 14 9.15 8.83 -2.35
CA ASN A 14 9.29 7.58 -3.08
C ASN A 14 10.51 7.70 -4.01
N THR A 15 11.59 6.99 -3.68
CA THR A 15 12.86 7.04 -4.40
C THR A 15 12.76 6.60 -5.87
N PHE A 16 11.71 5.87 -6.24
CA PHE A 16 11.47 5.44 -7.63
C PHE A 16 10.71 6.49 -8.44
N GLY A 17 10.22 7.55 -7.80
CA GLY A 17 9.41 8.58 -8.43
C GLY A 17 8.15 7.98 -9.07
N GLN A 18 7.52 7.03 -8.39
CA GLN A 18 6.25 6.42 -8.80
C GLN A 18 5.14 6.84 -7.85
N VAL A 19 3.90 6.80 -8.35
CA VAL A 19 2.71 6.93 -7.50
C VAL A 19 2.20 5.53 -7.16
N PRO A 20 1.68 5.30 -5.95
CA PRO A 20 1.46 6.26 -4.86
C PRO A 20 2.65 6.43 -3.89
N ALA A 21 2.62 7.53 -3.14
CA ALA A 21 3.34 7.75 -1.89
C ALA A 21 2.34 8.23 -0.83
N PHE A 22 2.61 7.98 0.45
CA PHE A 22 1.70 8.22 1.57
C PHE A 22 2.48 8.73 2.78
N GLU A 23 1.89 9.69 3.49
CA GLU A 23 2.42 10.23 4.74
C GLU A 23 1.33 10.20 5.83
N ASP A 24 1.70 9.77 7.03
CA ASP A 24 0.85 9.80 8.23
C ASP A 24 1.70 10.25 9.43
N GLY A 25 1.68 11.55 9.71
CA GLY A 25 2.59 12.16 10.69
C GLY A 25 4.05 12.10 10.21
N ASP A 26 4.90 11.39 10.96
CA ASP A 26 6.31 11.15 10.66
C ASP A 26 6.55 9.88 9.82
N LEU A 27 5.54 9.02 9.65
CA LEU A 27 5.62 7.84 8.84
C LEU A 27 5.47 8.18 7.35
N LYS A 28 6.41 7.71 6.54
CA LYS A 28 6.37 7.81 5.07
C LYS A 28 6.40 6.42 4.47
N LEU A 29 5.45 6.12 3.59
CA LEU A 29 5.33 4.85 2.90
C LEU A 29 5.16 5.06 1.40
N PHE A 30 5.69 4.13 0.63
CA PHE A 30 5.36 3.90 -0.78
C PHE A 30 5.05 2.41 -0.95
N GLU A 31 4.73 1.97 -2.17
CA GLU A 31 4.06 0.68 -2.47
C GLU A 31 2.57 0.68 -2.11
N SER A 32 1.72 0.61 -3.13
CA SER A 32 0.26 0.68 -2.98
C SER A 32 -0.31 -0.38 -2.02
N ARG A 33 0.21 -1.61 -2.09
CA ARG A 33 -0.20 -2.75 -1.25
C ARG A 33 0.26 -2.59 0.20
N ALA A 34 1.46 -2.05 0.43
CA ALA A 34 1.96 -1.76 1.77
C ALA A 34 1.16 -0.64 2.43
N ILE A 35 0.87 0.45 1.69
CA ILE A 35 0.01 1.54 2.16
C ILE A 35 -1.38 1.02 2.53
N THR A 36 -1.98 0.20 1.67
CA THR A 36 -3.32 -0.36 1.90
C THR A 36 -3.36 -1.22 3.16
N ARG A 37 -2.34 -2.07 3.36
CA ARG A 37 -2.22 -2.91 4.57
C ARG A 37 -2.01 -2.09 5.84
N TYR A 38 -1.18 -1.05 5.80
CA TYR A 38 -1.03 -0.14 6.94
C TYR A 38 -2.37 0.49 7.30
N ARG A 39 -3.10 1.00 6.30
CA ARG A 39 -4.39 1.65 6.53
C ARG A 39 -5.45 0.69 7.06
N SER A 40 -5.52 -0.54 6.57
CA SER A 40 -6.48 -1.53 7.05
C SER A 40 -6.25 -1.91 8.50
N GLN A 41 -4.99 -1.94 8.94
CA GLN A 41 -4.62 -2.26 10.32
C GLN A 41 -4.73 -1.06 11.27
N GLN A 42 -4.16 0.08 10.88
CA GLN A 42 -4.13 1.30 11.70
C GLN A 42 -5.53 1.88 11.95
N TYR A 43 -6.44 1.72 10.98
CA TYR A 43 -7.80 2.25 11.04
C TYR A 43 -8.84 1.13 11.02
N ALA A 44 -8.52 -0.05 11.57
CA ALA A 44 -9.40 -1.21 11.58
C ALA A 44 -10.74 -0.97 12.30
N ASP A 45 -10.79 0.01 13.21
CA ASP A 45 -11.98 0.45 13.95
C ASP A 45 -12.83 1.47 13.18
N LYS A 46 -12.36 1.95 12.02
CA LYS A 46 -13.03 2.98 11.22
C LYS A 46 -13.58 2.39 9.92
N GLY A 47 -14.89 2.11 9.92
CA GLY A 47 -15.62 1.65 8.74
C GLY A 47 -15.56 0.13 8.56
N THR A 48 -15.48 -0.33 7.31
CA THR A 48 -15.44 -1.77 7.00
C THR A 48 -14.04 -2.32 7.27
N SER A 49 -13.92 -3.25 8.23
CA SER A 49 -12.67 -3.96 8.47
C SER A 49 -12.29 -4.81 7.24
N LEU A 50 -11.05 -4.64 6.79
CA LEU A 50 -10.44 -5.48 5.75
C LEU A 50 -9.55 -6.57 6.33
N GLU A 51 -9.35 -6.57 7.65
CA GLU A 51 -8.57 -7.59 8.37
C GLU A 51 -9.48 -8.72 8.87
N PHE A 52 -8.95 -9.94 8.82
CA PHE A 52 -9.59 -11.13 9.34
C PHE A 52 -8.92 -11.56 10.65
N SER A 53 -9.70 -11.67 11.72
CA SER A 53 -9.21 -12.23 13.00
C SER A 53 -8.87 -13.72 12.92
N ASP A 54 -9.50 -14.45 11.99
CA ASP A 54 -9.14 -15.83 11.66
C ASP A 54 -7.87 -15.87 10.81
N THR A 55 -6.82 -16.49 11.36
CA THR A 55 -5.49 -16.55 10.73
C THR A 55 -5.48 -17.30 9.40
N LYS A 56 -6.36 -18.29 9.20
CA LYS A 56 -6.46 -19.02 7.93
C LYS A 56 -7.13 -18.15 6.87
N LYS A 57 -8.17 -17.38 7.23
CA LYS A 57 -8.79 -16.42 6.31
C LYS A 57 -7.82 -15.31 5.92
N GLN A 58 -7.06 -14.78 6.89
CA GLN A 58 -6.03 -13.78 6.62
C GLN A 58 -4.93 -14.35 5.70
N ALA A 59 -4.52 -15.60 5.90
CA ALA A 59 -3.53 -16.24 5.04
C ALA A 59 -4.04 -16.38 3.59
N VAL A 60 -5.32 -16.72 3.38
CA VAL A 60 -5.92 -16.77 2.04
C VAL A 60 -6.00 -15.37 1.41
N ALA A 61 -6.35 -14.34 2.16
CA ALA A 61 -6.35 -12.96 1.66
C ALA A 61 -4.94 -12.52 1.23
N ASN A 62 -3.93 -12.79 2.08
CA ASN A 62 -2.53 -12.50 1.76
C ASN A 62 -2.06 -13.26 0.51
N LEU A 63 -2.41 -14.54 0.37
CA LEU A 63 -2.10 -15.32 -0.83
C LEU A 63 -2.60 -14.63 -2.10
N TRP A 64 -3.85 -14.15 -2.10
CA TRP A 64 -4.41 -13.49 -3.27
C TRP A 64 -3.81 -12.11 -3.54
N ILE A 65 -3.37 -11.38 -2.51
CA ILE A 65 -2.58 -10.14 -2.67
C ILE A 65 -1.26 -10.45 -3.39
N GLU A 66 -0.57 -11.54 -3.00
CA GLU A 66 0.67 -11.95 -3.66
C GLU A 66 0.45 -12.46 -5.09
N VAL A 67 -0.64 -13.21 -5.33
CA VAL A 67 -1.02 -13.64 -6.68
C VAL A 67 -1.27 -12.42 -7.56
N GLU A 68 -2.01 -11.45 -7.05
CA GLU A 68 -2.31 -10.21 -7.78
C GLU A 68 -1.02 -9.44 -8.10
N ALA A 69 -0.13 -9.26 -7.11
CA ALA A 69 1.14 -8.55 -7.28
C ALA A 69 2.10 -9.17 -8.29
N HIS A 70 2.10 -10.50 -8.43
CA HIS A 70 3.12 -11.19 -9.23
C HIS A 70 2.59 -11.78 -10.54
N HIS A 71 1.28 -12.04 -10.63
CA HIS A 71 0.71 -12.78 -11.75
C HIS A 71 -0.43 -12.05 -12.46
N PHE A 72 -1.10 -11.11 -11.79
CA PHE A 72 -2.18 -10.34 -12.40
C PHE A 72 -1.67 -8.97 -12.89
N ASP A 73 -1.01 -8.22 -12.01
CA ASP A 73 -0.46 -6.90 -12.34
C ASP A 73 1.01 -6.77 -11.89
N PRO A 74 1.94 -7.48 -12.57
CA PRO A 74 3.36 -7.49 -12.19
C PRO A 74 4.11 -6.19 -12.49
N ASN A 75 3.51 -5.27 -13.25
CA ASN A 75 4.11 -3.98 -13.61
C ASN A 75 3.37 -2.79 -12.96
N ALA A 76 2.54 -3.07 -11.95
CA ALA A 76 1.83 -2.08 -11.16
C ALA A 76 2.77 -1.03 -10.56
#